data_AF-A0A934H649-F1
#
_entry.id   AF-A0A934H649-F1
#
_cell.length_a   1.000
_cell.length_b   1.000
_cell.length_c   1.000
_cell.angle_alpha   90.00
_cell.angle_beta   90.00
_cell.angle_gamma   90.00
#
_symmetry.space_group_name_H-M   'P 1'
#
loop_
_entity.id
_entity.type
_entity.pdbx_description
1 polymer ?
#
loop_
_entity_poly.entity_id
_entity_poly.type
_entity_poly.pdbx_seq_one_letter_code
_entity_poly.pdbx_strand_id
1 'polypeptide(L)' 'MKNGKNSAGSQQFLCKDCGKSAVMYPKYQRSEAETEQILATYRERPSMRGVARLHHILRNTLKNMLKKK' A
#
# COMPACT_ATOMS: atom_id res chain seq x y z
N MET A 1 24.65 -2.76 4.13
CA MET A 1 25.18 -1.82 3.09
C MET A 1 24.04 -1.23 2.28
N LYS A 2 24.19 -0.03 1.71
CA LYS A 2 23.19 0.55 0.80
C LYS A 2 23.11 -0.28 -0.49
N ASN A 3 21.90 -0.66 -0.91
CA ASN A 3 21.63 -1.53 -2.05
C ASN A 3 20.66 -0.87 -3.03
N GLY A 4 21.02 0.31 -3.55
CA GLY A 4 20.14 1.06 -4.46
C GLY A 4 18.80 1.47 -3.84
N LYS A 5 17.82 1.78 -4.68
CA LYS A 5 16.47 2.20 -4.28
C LYS A 5 15.43 1.22 -4.85
N ASN A 6 14.35 1.01 -4.10
CA ASN A 6 13.21 0.24 -4.60
C ASN A 6 12.40 1.05 -5.64
N SER A 7 11.38 0.43 -6.22
CA SER A 7 10.45 1.09 -7.15
C SER A 7 9.70 2.30 -6.56
N ALA A 8 9.58 2.37 -5.23
CA ALA A 8 9.00 3.51 -4.51
C ALA A 8 10.03 4.60 -4.17
N GLY A 9 11.28 4.47 -4.63
CA GLY A 9 12.38 5.40 -4.39
C GLY A 9 13.01 5.32 -3.00
N SER A 10 12.57 4.40 -2.14
CA SER A 10 13.12 4.19 -0.80
C SER A 10 14.44 3.44 -0.85
N GLN A 11 15.40 3.86 -0.01
CA GLN A 11 16.72 3.23 0.11
C GLN A 11 16.57 1.78 0.59
N GLN A 12 17.09 0.84 -0.19
CA GLN A 12 17.23 -0.55 0.22
C GLN A 12 18.59 -0.80 0.87
N PHE A 13 18.63 -1.77 1.78
CA PHE A 13 19.83 -2.21 2.47
C PHE A 13 19.99 -3.71 2.27
N LEU A 14 21.21 -4.15 1.97
CA LEU A 14 21.59 -5.55 1.87
C LEU A 14 22.35 -5.96 3.14
N CYS A 15 21.93 -7.06 3.74
CA CYS A 15 22.67 -7.76 4.79
C CYS A 15 23.79 -8.60 4.16
N LYS A 16 25.02 -8.48 4.65
CA LYS A 16 26.15 -9.28 4.16
C LYS A 16 26.14 -10.70 4.67
N ASP A 17 25.63 -10.91 5.89
CA ASP A 17 25.71 -12.20 6.55
C ASP A 17 24.65 -13.18 6.03
N CYS A 18 23.47 -12.67 5.66
CA CYS A 18 22.36 -13.49 5.17
C CYS A 18 21.89 -13.16 3.74
N GLY A 19 22.47 -12.16 3.08
CA GLY A 19 22.10 -11.76 1.72
C GLY A 19 20.71 -11.13 1.58
N LYS A 20 19.94 -10.98 2.67
CA LYS A 20 18.59 -10.42 2.61
C LYS A 20 18.62 -8.91 2.34
N SER A 21 17.70 -8.44 1.50
CA SER A 21 17.51 -7.01 1.25
C SER A 21 16.19 -6.50 1.82
N ALA A 22 16.22 -5.32 2.45
CA ALA A 22 15.04 -4.69 3.04
C ALA A 22 15.14 -3.16 3.01
N VAL A 23 14.01 -2.49 3.09
CA VAL A 23 13.95 -1.04 3.36
C VAL A 23 13.83 -0.85 4.87
N MET A 24 14.73 -0.06 5.46
CA MET A 24 14.75 0.16 6.92
C MET A 24 13.49 0.89 7.41
N TYR A 25 13.02 1.87 6.66
CA TYR A 25 11.81 2.64 6.94
C TYR A 25 10.86 2.56 5.75
N PRO A 26 10.08 1.47 5.61
CA PRO A 26 9.12 1.36 4.52
C PRO A 26 8.07 2.46 4.67
N LYS A 27 7.75 3.14 3.56
CA LYS A 27 6.64 4.11 3.56
C LYS A 27 5.34 3.35 3.84
N TYR A 28 4.56 3.91 4.77
CA TYR A 28 3.33 3.35 5.36
C TYR A 28 2.56 2.45 4.39
N GLN A 29 2.61 1.14 4.65
CA GLN A 29 1.66 0.23 4.03
C GLN A 29 0.36 0.36 4.81
N ARG A 30 -0.75 0.56 4.08
CA ARG A 30 -2.09 0.55 4.66
C ARG A 30 -2.27 -0.75 5.46
N SER A 31 -2.72 -0.64 6.70
CA SER A 31 -2.98 -1.83 7.51
C SER A 31 -4.09 -2.68 6.89
N GLU A 32 -4.13 -3.96 7.24
CA GLU A 32 -5.21 -4.85 6.81
C GLU A 32 -6.57 -4.33 7.29
N ALA A 33 -6.63 -3.84 8.54
CA ALA A 33 -7.84 -3.24 9.11
C ALA A 33 -8.33 -2.01 8.32
N GLU A 34 -7.43 -1.09 7.96
CA GLU A 34 -7.78 0.07 7.12
C GLU A 34 -8.28 -0.37 5.73
N THR A 35 -7.66 -1.41 5.17
CA THR A 35 -8.07 -1.98 3.87
C THR A 35 -9.48 -2.56 3.94
N GLU A 36 -9.81 -3.27 5.00
CA GLU A 36 -11.14 -3.84 5.24
C GLU A 36 -12.20 -2.77 5.44
N GLN A 37 -11.91 -1.71 6.19
CA GLN A 37 -12.82 -0.57 6.39
C GLN A 37 -13.21 0.11 5.07
N ILE A 38 -12.22 0.34 4.18
CA ILE A 38 -12.46 0.93 2.86
C ILE A 38 -13.34 0.01 2.00
N LEU A 39 -13.09 -1.30 2.05
CA LEU A 39 -13.89 -2.28 1.30
C LEU A 39 -15.30 -2.44 1.86
N ALA A 40 -15.48 -2.36 3.18
CA ALA A 40 -16.78 -2.33 3.83
C ALA A 40 -17.59 -1.11 3.38
N THR A 41 -16.96 0.07 3.42
CA THR A 41 -17.56 1.32 2.90
C THR A 41 -18.04 1.15 1.46
N TYR A 42 -17.23 0.54 0.58
CA TYR A 42 -17.63 0.33 -0.82
C TYR A 42 -18.86 -0.59 -0.97
N ARG A 43 -19.02 -1.57 -0.08
CA ARG A 43 -20.16 -2.50 -0.09
C ARG A 43 -21.49 -1.84 0.28
N GLU A 44 -21.45 -0.72 1.00
CA GLU A 44 -22.63 0.08 1.36
C GLU A 44 -23.22 0.89 0.18
N ARG A 45 -22.79 0.57 -1.05
CA ARG A 45 -23.18 1.18 -2.35
C ARG A 45 -22.70 2.62 -2.67
N PRO A 46 -21.75 3.27 -1.98
CA PRO A 46 -21.17 4.51 -2.52
C PRO A 46 -20.37 4.22 -3.80
N SER A 47 -20.40 5.16 -4.74
CA SER A 47 -19.56 5.07 -5.94
C SER A 47 -18.07 4.99 -5.58
N MET A 48 -17.23 4.41 -6.45
CA MET A 48 -15.77 4.38 -6.25
C MET A 48 -15.17 5.78 -6.01
N ARG A 49 -15.73 6.83 -6.64
CA ARG A 49 -15.31 8.22 -6.41
C ARG A 49 -15.74 8.75 -5.05
N GLY A 50 -16.89 8.30 -4.52
CA GLY A 50 -17.35 8.62 -3.17
C GLY A 50 -16.41 8.03 -2.11
N VAL A 51 -16.12 6.73 -2.22
CA VAL A 51 -15.17 6.05 -1.32
C VAL A 51 -13.78 6.68 -1.38
N ALA A 52 -13.30 7.02 -2.59
CA ALA A 52 -12.02 7.68 -2.78
C ALA A 52 -11.92 9.01 -2.03
N ARG A 53 -12.99 9.81 -2.04
CA ARG A 53 -13.04 11.09 -1.32
C ARG A 53 -13.12 10.89 0.19
N LEU A 54 -13.94 9.96 0.66
CA LEU A 54 -14.13 9.69 2.08
C LEU A 54 -12.83 9.20 2.76
N HIS A 55 -12.09 8.34 2.06
CA HIS A 55 -10.88 7.71 2.59
C HIS A 55 -9.58 8.38 2.12
N HIS A 56 -9.68 9.53 1.44
CA HIS A 56 -8.55 10.27 0.88
C HIS A 56 -7.58 9.39 0.05
N ILE A 57 -8.14 8.45 -0.72
CA ILE A 57 -7.38 7.55 -1.58
C ILE A 57 -7.58 7.86 -3.06
N LEU A 58 -6.61 7.49 -3.89
CA LEU A 58 -6.83 7.50 -5.33
C LEU A 58 -7.85 6.42 -5.71
N ARG A 59 -8.74 6.74 -6.65
CA ARG A 59 -9.69 5.78 -7.24
C ARG A 59 -8.98 4.52 -7.78
N ASN A 60 -7.78 4.68 -8.35
CA ASN A 60 -7.00 3.56 -8.87
C ASN A 60 -6.53 2.62 -7.75
N THR A 61 -6.25 3.15 -6.56
CA THR A 61 -5.93 2.34 -5.37
C THR A 61 -7.10 1.45 -5.01
N LEU A 62 -8.33 2.00 -4.95
CA LEU A 62 -9.54 1.23 -4.68
C LEU A 62 -9.78 0.16 -5.77
N LYS A 63 -9.62 0.51 -7.05
CA LYS A 63 -9.73 -0.44 -8.17
C LYS A 63 -8.73 -1.61 -8.01
N ASN A 64 -7.50 -1.32 -7.61
CA ASN A 64 -6.49 -2.36 -7.40
C ASN A 64 -6.81 -3.24 -6.18
N MET A 65 -7.39 -2.67 -5.12
CA MET A 65 -7.86 -3.44 -3.96
C MET A 65 -8.98 -4.41 -4.34
N LEU A 66 -9.92 -3.99 -5.18
CA LEU A 66 -11.01 -4.85 -5.67
C LEU A 66 -10.52 -5.97 -6.58
N LYS A 67 -9.40 -5.77 -7.31
CA LYS A 67 -8.79 -6.78 -8.18
C LYS A 67 -7.92 -7.80 -7.46
N LYS A 68 -7.42 -7.45 -6.27
CA LYS A 68 -6.55 -8.31 -5.46
C LYS A 68 -7.33 -9.31 -4.59
N LYS A 69 -8.65 -9.12 -4.47
CA LYS A 69 -9.58 -10.11 -3.93
C LYS A 69 -10.04 -11.04 -5.05
#